data_AF-A0A2D6ZIC2-F1
#
_entry.id   AF-A0A2D6ZIC2-F1
#
_cell.length_a   1.000
_cell.length_b   1.000
_cell.length_c   1.000
_cell.angle_alpha   90.00
_cell.angle_beta   90.00
_cell.angle_gamma   90.00
#
_symmetry.space_group_name_H-M   'P 1'
#
loop_
_entity.id
_entity.type
_entity.pdbx_description
1 polymer ?
#
loop_
_entity_poly.entity_id
_entity_poly.type
_entity_poly.pdbx_seq_one_letter_code
_entity_poly.pdbx_strand_id
1 'polypeptide(L)'
;MHSKMEETHSRQCLQSDSLPAGLLKDLKSRGLLDDTLVIWGGEFGRTPMSETEDGRDHNPTGFTMWMTGGGVQGGQVIGATDELGLWATEDRLHVHDLHATILHLLGIHNLDLIYHYKGRPENPKINEGSAFTKIAIG
;
A
#
# COMPACT_ATOMS: atom_id res chain seq x y z
N MET A 1 -9.54 3.71 -23.85
CA MET A 1 -8.94 3.34 -22.55
C MET A 1 -7.40 3.42 -22.57
N HIS A 2 -6.76 3.76 -23.70
CA HIS A 2 -5.30 3.88 -23.85
C HIS A 2 -4.94 5.11 -24.71
N SER A 3 -5.59 6.24 -24.47
CA SER A 3 -5.29 7.51 -25.13
C SER A 3 -5.53 8.67 -24.18
N LYS A 4 -4.76 9.75 -24.33
CA LYS A 4 -4.73 10.92 -23.45
C LYS A 4 -4.42 10.55 -22.00
N MET A 5 -3.41 9.71 -21.77
CA MET A 5 -3.11 9.23 -20.41
C MET A 5 -2.67 10.35 -19.49
N GLU A 6 -1.88 11.31 -19.96
CA GLU A 6 -1.48 12.47 -19.17
C GLU A 6 -2.72 13.24 -18.66
N GLU A 7 -3.59 13.70 -19.58
CA GLU A 7 -4.81 14.42 -19.24
C GLU A 7 -5.71 13.62 -18.27
N THR A 8 -5.92 12.34 -18.59
CA THR A 8 -6.86 11.48 -17.85
C THR A 8 -6.30 11.10 -16.48
N HIS A 9 -5.01 10.76 -16.37
CA HIS A 9 -4.38 10.44 -15.08
C HIS A 9 -4.26 11.68 -14.21
N SER A 10 -3.81 12.82 -14.76
CA SER A 10 -3.73 14.07 -14.01
C SER A 10 -5.08 14.43 -13.39
N ARG A 11 -6.18 14.36 -14.17
CA ARG A 11 -7.53 14.59 -13.65
C ARG A 11 -7.95 13.57 -12.59
N GLN A 12 -7.71 12.28 -12.82
CA GLN A 12 -8.09 11.23 -11.87
C GLN A 12 -7.28 11.30 -10.58
N CYS A 13 -5.98 11.60 -10.64
CA CYS A 13 -5.14 11.81 -9.47
C CYS A 13 -5.66 12.96 -8.60
N LEU A 14 -6.03 14.10 -9.20
CA LEU A 14 -6.62 15.23 -8.45
C LEU A 14 -7.95 14.87 -7.78
N GLN A 15 -8.80 14.09 -8.47
CA GLN A 15 -10.05 13.61 -7.90
C GLN A 15 -9.80 12.64 -6.74
N SER A 16 -8.86 11.72 -6.94
CA SER A 16 -8.49 10.67 -5.99
C SER A 16 -7.84 11.24 -4.73
N ASP A 17 -7.03 12.30 -4.84
CA ASP A 17 -6.33 12.95 -3.73
C ASP A 17 -7.26 13.65 -2.72
N SER A 18 -8.35 14.22 -3.22
CA SER A 18 -9.28 15.01 -2.38
C SER A 18 -10.00 14.18 -1.30
N LEU A 19 -10.30 12.91 -1.58
CA LEU A 19 -11.02 12.00 -0.70
C LEU A 19 -10.21 11.58 0.55
N PRO A 20 -9.00 11.01 0.43
CA PRO A 20 -8.18 10.68 1.58
C PRO A 20 -7.79 11.93 2.37
N ALA A 21 -7.54 13.08 1.71
CA ALA A 21 -7.27 14.32 2.43
C ALA A 21 -8.43 14.74 3.35
N GLY A 22 -9.67 14.64 2.87
CA GLY A 22 -10.87 14.89 3.66
C GLY A 22 -11.04 13.91 4.83
N LEU A 23 -10.86 12.62 4.56
CA LEU A 23 -10.92 11.56 5.59
C LEU A 23 -9.89 11.78 6.69
N LEU A 24 -8.63 12.03 6.33
CA LEU A 24 -7.55 12.25 7.29
C LEU A 24 -7.80 13.50 8.14
N LYS A 25 -8.31 14.57 7.53
CA LYS A 25 -8.68 15.79 8.27
C LYS A 25 -9.80 15.53 9.27
N ASP A 26 -10.83 14.79 8.89
CA ASP A 26 -11.96 14.46 9.78
C ASP A 26 -11.50 13.57 10.94
N LEU A 27 -10.77 12.48 10.66
CA LEU A 27 -10.19 11.60 11.68
C LEU A 27 -9.32 12.37 12.67
N LYS A 28 -8.42 13.23 12.17
CA LYS A 28 -7.56 14.06 13.03
C LYS A 28 -8.36 15.04 13.87
N SER A 29 -9.39 15.69 13.31
CA SER A 29 -10.21 16.65 14.04
C SER A 29 -11.02 16.03 15.18
N ARG A 30 -11.30 14.72 15.08
CA ARG A 30 -12.02 13.94 16.08
C ARG A 30 -11.11 13.20 17.05
N GLY A 31 -9.79 13.33 16.90
CA GLY A 31 -8.80 12.59 17.70
C GLY A 31 -8.81 11.07 17.43
N LEU A 32 -9.32 10.63 16.27
CA LEU A 32 -9.46 9.21 15.93
C LEU A 32 -8.31 8.68 15.08
N LEU A 33 -7.46 9.56 14.54
CA LEU A 33 -6.39 9.15 13.62
C LEU A 33 -5.36 8.24 14.30
N ASP A 34 -5.07 8.47 15.59
CA ASP A 34 -4.08 7.68 16.32
C ASP A 34 -4.53 6.23 16.54
N ASP A 35 -5.84 6.00 16.61
CA ASP A 35 -6.46 4.67 16.77
C ASP A 35 -6.98 4.07 15.44
N THR A 36 -6.82 4.78 14.33
CA THR A 36 -7.30 4.34 13.01
C THR A 36 -6.13 4.18 12.04
N LEU A 37 -5.83 2.93 11.67
CA LEU A 37 -4.90 2.66 10.58
C LEU A 37 -5.58 2.96 9.23
N VAL A 38 -5.03 3.92 8.48
CA VAL A 38 -5.45 4.25 7.12
C VAL A 38 -4.40 3.75 6.15
N ILE A 39 -4.83 2.99 5.14
CA ILE A 39 -3.98 2.40 4.10
C ILE A 39 -4.52 2.86 2.76
N TRP A 40 -3.64 3.33 1.88
CA TRP A 40 -4.02 3.81 0.57
C TRP A 40 -2.95 3.48 -0.48
N GLY A 41 -3.40 3.01 -1.63
CA GLY A 41 -2.52 2.67 -2.74
C GLY A 41 -3.26 1.90 -3.82
N GLY A 42 -2.51 1.48 -4.84
CA GLY A 42 -2.98 0.57 -5.88
C GLY A 42 -2.54 -0.87 -5.63
N GLU A 43 -2.96 -1.77 -6.52
CA GLU A 43 -2.59 -3.19 -6.51
C GLU A 43 -1.25 -3.47 -7.21
N PHE A 44 -0.83 -2.57 -8.09
CA PHE A 44 0.34 -2.71 -8.95
C PHE A 44 0.85 -1.34 -9.41
N GLY A 45 2.11 -1.33 -9.85
CA GLY A 45 2.74 -0.17 -10.44
C GLY A 45 2.47 -0.09 -11.93
N ARG A 46 3.22 0.78 -12.60
CA ARG A 46 3.25 0.88 -14.05
C ARG A 46 4.68 0.69 -14.53
N THR A 47 4.87 -0.10 -15.59
CA THR A 47 6.20 -0.29 -16.18
C THR A 47 6.75 1.07 -16.64
N PRO A 48 8.08 1.27 -16.69
CA PRO A 48 8.66 2.50 -17.21
C PRO A 48 8.62 2.57 -18.74
N MET A 49 8.41 1.42 -19.39
CA MET A 49 8.32 1.27 -20.83
C MET A 49 6.86 1.39 -21.30
N SER A 50 6.69 1.83 -22.54
CA SER A 50 5.41 1.77 -23.24
C SER A 50 5.56 0.88 -24.47
N GLU A 51 4.62 -0.05 -24.64
CA GLU A 51 4.52 -0.90 -25.85
C GLU A 51 3.79 -0.17 -27.00
N THR A 52 3.28 1.04 -26.76
CA THR A 52 2.51 1.88 -27.69
C THR A 52 2.94 3.35 -27.60
N GLU A 53 2.25 4.26 -28.29
CA GLU A 53 2.49 5.71 -28.14
C GLU A 53 1.98 6.27 -26.80
N ASP A 54 1.00 5.62 -26.16
CA ASP A 54 0.34 6.13 -24.96
C ASP A 54 -0.14 4.99 -24.03
N GLY A 55 0.22 5.08 -22.74
CA GLY A 55 -0.08 4.08 -21.71
C GLY A 55 1.11 3.19 -21.34
N ARG A 56 1.03 2.51 -20.18
CA ARG A 56 2.07 1.64 -19.63
C ARG A 56 1.44 0.39 -19.03
N ASP A 57 2.11 -0.75 -19.16
CA ASP A 57 1.61 -2.02 -18.63
C ASP A 57 1.71 -2.08 -17.09
N HIS A 58 1.14 -3.11 -16.50
CA HIS A 58 1.18 -3.41 -15.07
C HIS A 58 2.60 -3.78 -14.64
N ASN A 59 3.08 -3.14 -13.58
CA ASN A 59 4.34 -3.53 -12.94
C ASN A 59 4.05 -4.19 -11.58
N PRO A 60 4.10 -5.54 -11.48
CA PRO A 60 3.93 -6.24 -10.22
C PRO A 60 5.20 -6.22 -9.35
N THR A 61 6.33 -5.73 -9.87
CA THR A 61 7.65 -5.84 -9.23
C THR A 61 8.16 -4.55 -8.60
N GLY A 62 7.45 -3.44 -8.83
CA GLY A 62 7.74 -2.13 -8.26
C GLY A 62 6.48 -1.28 -8.19
N PHE A 63 5.96 -1.08 -6.98
CA PHE A 63 4.81 -0.22 -6.71
C PHE A 63 4.86 0.33 -5.29
N THR A 64 4.02 1.33 -5.01
CA THR A 64 4.02 2.06 -3.75
C THR A 64 2.63 2.10 -3.15
N MET A 65 2.57 2.02 -1.82
CA MET A 65 1.40 2.31 -1.01
C MET A 65 1.84 3.22 0.14
N TRP A 66 0.91 3.95 0.74
CA TRP A 66 1.17 4.68 1.97
C TRP A 66 0.22 4.25 3.08
N MET A 67 0.69 4.42 4.31
CA MET A 67 -0.06 4.15 5.54
C MET A 67 0.10 5.33 6.51
N THR A 68 -0.91 5.58 7.35
CA THR A 68 -0.84 6.58 8.43
C THR A 68 -1.84 6.24 9.53
N GLY A 69 -1.64 6.81 10.72
CA GLY A 69 -2.49 6.52 11.89
C GLY A 69 -2.25 5.12 12.44
N GLY A 70 -2.95 4.73 13.50
CA GLY A 70 -2.87 3.38 14.06
C GLY A 70 -1.45 2.95 14.43
N GLY A 71 -0.62 3.85 14.96
CA GLY A 71 0.77 3.58 15.34
C GLY A 71 1.82 3.68 14.22
N VAL A 72 1.45 4.06 12.99
CA VAL A 72 2.41 4.31 11.90
C VAL A 72 3.19 5.61 12.13
N GLN A 73 4.52 5.54 12.00
CA GLN A 73 5.39 6.70 12.03
C GLN A 73 5.31 7.48 10.70
N GLY A 74 4.70 8.68 10.75
CA GLY A 74 4.60 9.56 9.59
C GLY A 74 5.94 10.16 9.14
N GLY A 75 5.98 10.70 7.92
CA GLY A 75 7.13 11.41 7.38
C GLY A 75 8.29 10.51 6.91
N GLN A 76 8.00 9.23 6.69
CA GLN A 76 8.98 8.25 6.22
C GLN A 76 8.78 7.95 4.72
N VAL A 77 9.87 7.65 4.03
CA VAL A 77 9.88 6.96 2.74
C VAL A 77 10.67 5.69 2.95
N ILE A 78 10.06 4.55 2.67
CA ILE A 78 10.64 3.22 2.90
C ILE A 78 10.82 2.54 1.55
N GLY A 79 12.03 2.07 1.31
CA GLY A 79 12.43 1.39 0.08
C GLY A 79 12.67 2.31 -1.10
N ALA A 80 13.13 1.70 -2.18
CA ALA A 80 13.44 2.36 -3.44
C ALA A 80 13.29 1.37 -4.59
N THR A 81 13.16 1.89 -5.81
CA THR A 81 13.27 1.10 -7.04
C THR A 81 14.64 1.27 -7.67
N ASP A 82 14.99 0.40 -8.61
CA ASP A 82 16.11 0.63 -9.52
C ASP A 82 15.97 1.94 -10.31
N GLU A 83 17.03 2.32 -11.02
CA GLU A 83 17.09 3.55 -11.82
C GLU A 83 16.00 3.64 -12.90
N LEU A 84 15.45 2.50 -13.33
CA LEU A 84 14.38 2.43 -14.32
C LEU A 84 13.00 2.49 -13.67
N GLY A 85 12.85 2.29 -12.36
CA GLY A 85 11.56 2.16 -11.70
C GLY A 85 10.88 0.80 -11.90
N LEU A 86 11.63 -0.24 -12.27
CA LEU A 86 11.08 -1.55 -12.60
C LEU A 86 11.01 -2.48 -11.38
N TRP A 87 12.12 -2.59 -10.63
CA TRP A 87 12.25 -3.50 -9.49
C TRP A 87 12.44 -2.73 -8.19
N ALA A 88 11.77 -3.16 -7.12
CA ALA A 88 12.12 -2.73 -5.77
C ALA A 88 13.48 -3.31 -5.34
N THR A 89 14.39 -2.44 -4.91
CA THR A 89 15.81 -2.74 -4.62
C THR A 89 16.19 -2.54 -3.16
N GLU A 90 15.57 -1.58 -2.47
CA GLU A 90 15.82 -1.27 -1.06
C GLU A 90 14.59 -1.58 -0.21
N ASP A 91 14.79 -2.08 1.02
CA ASP A 91 13.74 -2.47 1.97
C ASP A 91 12.54 -3.17 1.29
N ARG A 92 12.84 -4.12 0.39
CA ARG A 92 11.85 -4.76 -0.46
C ARG A 92 10.84 -5.58 0.35
N LEU A 93 9.57 -5.25 0.21
CA LEU A 93 8.44 -5.95 0.85
C LEU A 93 7.59 -6.68 -0.21
N HIS A 94 7.24 -7.93 0.07
CA HIS A 94 6.20 -8.65 -0.66
C HIS A 94 4.81 -8.24 -0.12
N VAL A 95 3.73 -8.51 -0.86
CA VAL A 95 2.35 -8.26 -0.38
C VAL A 95 2.04 -9.02 0.91
N HIS A 96 2.71 -10.15 1.13
CA HIS A 96 2.64 -10.89 2.38
C HIS A 96 3.28 -10.13 3.54
N ASP A 97 4.39 -9.43 3.34
CA ASP A 97 5.00 -8.60 4.39
C ASP A 97 4.09 -7.41 4.72
N LEU A 98 3.46 -6.81 3.70
CA LEU A 98 2.46 -5.76 3.90
C LEU A 98 1.29 -6.25 4.78
N HIS A 99 0.68 -7.39 4.45
CA HIS A 99 -0.41 -7.94 5.26
C HIS A 99 0.04 -8.28 6.69
N ALA A 100 1.26 -8.79 6.90
CA ALA A 100 1.77 -9.01 8.26
C ALA A 100 1.96 -7.70 9.02
N THR A 101 2.43 -6.67 8.33
CA THR A 101 2.64 -5.35 8.92
C THR A 101 1.31 -4.75 9.35
N ILE A 102 0.25 -4.89 8.54
CA ILE A 102 -1.11 -4.47 8.89
C ILE A 102 -1.61 -5.21 10.13
N LEU A 103 -1.48 -6.54 10.17
CA LEU A 103 -1.90 -7.33 11.34
C LEU A 103 -1.12 -6.93 12.60
N HIS A 104 0.19 -6.73 12.46
CA HIS A 104 1.05 -6.29 13.56
C HIS A 104 0.62 -4.93 14.12
N LEU A 105 0.32 -3.95 13.26
CA LEU A 105 -0.19 -2.63 13.67
C LEU A 105 -1.58 -2.73 14.35
N LEU A 106 -2.37 -3.75 14.02
CA LEU A 106 -3.64 -4.06 14.69
C LEU A 106 -3.47 -4.87 15.98
N GLY A 107 -2.24 -5.18 16.39
CA GLY A 107 -1.96 -6.01 17.58
C GLY A 107 -2.27 -7.50 17.40
N ILE A 108 -2.39 -7.97 16.16
CA ILE A 108 -2.67 -9.36 15.82
C ILE A 108 -1.39 -10.02 15.31
N HIS A 109 -0.98 -11.12 15.95
CA HIS A 109 0.14 -11.89 15.45
C HIS A 109 -0.22 -12.56 14.10
N ASN A 110 0.73 -12.57 13.17
CA ASN A 110 0.50 -12.90 11.75
C ASN A 110 -0.04 -14.32 11.49
N LEU A 111 0.13 -15.26 12.44
CA LEU A 111 -0.39 -16.63 12.34
C LEU A 111 -1.72 -16.84 13.08
N ASP A 112 -2.19 -15.85 13.84
CA ASP A 112 -3.32 -16.02 14.76
C ASP A 112 -4.66 -15.76 14.07
N LEU A 113 -4.66 -15.01 12.96
CA LEU A 113 -5.86 -14.75 12.17
C LEU A 113 -6.16 -15.93 11.24
N ILE A 114 -7.04 -16.82 11.70
CA ILE A 114 -7.61 -17.91 10.90
C ILE A 114 -9.09 -17.64 10.72
N TYR A 115 -9.55 -17.58 9.47
CA TYR A 115 -10.97 -17.44 9.15
C TYR A 115 -11.45 -18.63 8.32
N HIS A 116 -12.71 -19.02 8.50
CA HIS A 116 -13.27 -20.13 7.76
C HIS A 116 -13.91 -19.63 6.46
N TYR A 117 -13.44 -20.14 5.34
CA TYR A 117 -14.01 -19.83 4.03
C TYR A 117 -14.20 -21.12 3.22
N LYS A 118 -15.43 -21.33 2.73
CA LYS A 118 -15.81 -22.54 1.96
C LYS A 118 -15.38 -23.86 2.64
N GLY A 119 -15.48 -23.91 3.98
CA GLY A 119 -15.18 -25.11 4.76
C GLY A 119 -13.69 -25.36 5.03
N ARG A 120 -12.81 -24.40 4.74
CA ARG A 120 -11.38 -24.49 5.06
C ARG A 120 -10.95 -23.37 6.01
N PRO A 121 -10.00 -23.64 6.92
CA PRO A 121 -9.28 -22.58 7.61
C PRO A 121 -8.36 -21.89 6.59
N GLU A 122 -8.59 -20.60 6.35
CA GLU A 122 -7.74 -19.76 5.51
C GLU A 122 -6.92 -18.81 6.41
N ASN A 123 -5.70 -18.51 5.99
CA ASN A 123 -4.86 -17.47 6.57
C ASN A 123 -4.56 -16.43 5.47
N PRO A 124 -4.66 -15.11 5.76
CA PRO A 124 -4.43 -14.04 4.77
C PRO A 124 -3.07 -14.06 4.05
N LYS A 125 -2.11 -14.85 4.55
CA LYS A 125 -0.73 -14.88 4.08
C LYS A 125 -0.24 -16.25 3.63
N ILE A 126 -1.09 -17.29 3.67
CA ILE A 126 -0.69 -18.66 3.27
C ILE A 126 0.63 -19.10 3.97
N ASN A 127 0.86 -18.64 5.22
CA ASN A 127 2.02 -18.90 6.08
C ASN A 127 3.37 -18.25 5.71
N GLU A 128 3.41 -17.19 4.90
CA GLU A 128 4.67 -16.52 4.53
C GLU A 128 4.68 -15.01 4.82
N GLY A 129 5.87 -14.42 4.85
CA GLY A 129 6.15 -13.00 5.10
C GLY A 129 6.24 -12.59 6.57
N SER A 130 6.93 -11.48 6.85
CA SER A 130 7.19 -10.95 8.19
C SER A 130 6.73 -9.49 8.30
N ALA A 131 6.32 -9.07 9.51
CA ALA A 131 5.93 -7.68 9.74
C ALA A 131 7.16 -6.77 9.63
N PHE A 132 7.03 -5.67 8.90
CA PHE A 132 8.07 -4.66 8.81
C PHE A 132 7.91 -3.65 9.95
N THR A 133 8.49 -3.96 11.10
CA THR A 133 8.26 -3.21 12.34
C THR A 133 8.85 -1.80 12.35
N LYS A 134 9.81 -1.49 11.46
CA LYS A 134 10.42 -0.16 11.37
C LYS A 134 9.45 0.96 10.94
N ILE A 135 8.26 0.58 10.46
CA ILE A 135 7.20 1.55 10.10
C ILE A 135 6.45 2.11 11.32
N ALA A 136 6.53 1.42 12.46
CA ALA A 136 5.76 1.78 13.64
C ALA A 136 6.51 2.77 14.54
N ILE A 137 5.76 3.52 15.35
CA ILE A 137 6.30 4.40 16.38
C ILE A 137 6.72 3.54 17.59
N GLY A 138 7.96 3.03 17.57
CA GLY A 138 8.64 2.43 18.74
C GLY A 138 8.19 1.03 19.14
#